data_AF-A0A2S7EQ64-F1
#
_entry.id   AF-A0A2S7EQ64-F1
#
_cell.length_a   1.000
_cell.length_b   1.000
_cell.length_c   1.000
_cell.angle_alpha   90.00
_cell.angle_beta   90.00
_cell.angle_gamma   90.00
#
_symmetry.space_group_name_H-M   'P 1'
#
loop_
_entity.id
_entity.type
_entity.pdbx_description
1 polymer ?
#
loop_
_entity_poly.entity_id
_entity_poly.type
_entity_poly.pdbx_seq_one_letter_code
_entity_poly.pdbx_strand_id
1 'polypeptide(L)'
;MSDEQARDGAAAPDPAEAERPSLEQSFREFGTAGREGLTATLEAGRALRKLVVADLALARAAMARALVWLTVAVAFGASAWMLLMGALIAVLQRLGWSWLASIAATAAFSLVVTALGAWQALRYFEMSKLDATRRQLAKLGIGGEDEDNAAAAAEAGR
;
A
#
# COMPACT_ATOMS: atom_id res chain seq x y z
N MET A 1 -83.15 -45.19 -8.30
CA MET A 1 -82.54 -44.05 -9.00
C MET A 1 -82.15 -43.07 -7.92
N SER A 2 -81.11 -43.35 -7.12
CA SER A 2 -79.71 -43.60 -7.52
C SER A 2 -79.20 -42.38 -8.29
N ASP A 3 -78.41 -41.52 -7.65
CA ASP A 3 -76.95 -41.60 -7.77
C ASP A 3 -76.27 -40.69 -6.72
N GLU A 4 -75.37 -41.32 -5.98
CA GLU A 4 -74.06 -40.81 -5.54
C GLU A 4 -73.95 -39.32 -5.17
N GLN A 5 -73.80 -38.91 -3.91
CA GLN A 5 -72.73 -39.35 -3.01
C GLN A 5 -71.38 -39.64 -3.71
N ALA A 6 -71.01 -38.81 -4.68
CA ALA A 6 -69.61 -38.60 -5.07
C ALA A 6 -69.23 -37.19 -4.58
N ARG A 7 -68.65 -37.06 -3.38
CA ARG A 7 -67.22 -36.76 -3.26
C ARG A 7 -66.72 -35.96 -4.46
N ASP A 8 -66.67 -34.65 -4.29
CA ASP A 8 -65.43 -33.94 -4.55
C ASP A 8 -65.43 -32.68 -3.70
N GLY A 9 -64.76 -32.79 -2.55
CA GLY A 9 -64.21 -31.62 -1.89
C GLY A 9 -63.19 -31.02 -2.85
N ALA A 10 -63.63 -30.12 -3.71
CA ALA A 10 -62.74 -29.15 -4.30
C ALA A 10 -62.26 -28.28 -3.15
N ALA A 11 -61.13 -28.67 -2.55
CA ALA A 11 -60.40 -27.82 -1.63
C ALA A 11 -60.26 -26.46 -2.31
N ALA A 12 -60.88 -25.43 -1.73
CA ALA A 12 -60.58 -24.07 -2.10
C ALA A 12 -59.05 -23.93 -2.02
N PRO A 13 -58.38 -23.38 -3.04
CA PRO A 13 -56.93 -23.19 -2.97
C PRO A 13 -56.64 -22.42 -1.69
N ASP A 14 -55.78 -23.00 -0.85
CA ASP A 14 -55.38 -22.44 0.42
C ASP A 14 -54.91 -20.99 0.17
N PRO A 15 -55.45 -19.95 0.83
CA PRO A 15 -54.95 -18.58 0.67
C PRO A 15 -53.44 -18.48 0.98
N ALA A 16 -52.88 -19.46 1.71
CA ALA A 16 -51.45 -19.59 1.92
C ALA A 16 -50.62 -20.06 0.70
N GLU A 17 -51.25 -20.54 -0.39
CA GLU A 17 -50.58 -20.77 -1.68
C GLU A 17 -50.58 -19.52 -2.57
N ALA A 18 -51.58 -18.65 -2.44
CA ALA A 18 -51.64 -17.36 -3.14
C ALA A 18 -50.65 -16.32 -2.56
N GLU A 19 -50.19 -16.53 -1.32
CA GLU A 19 -49.28 -15.64 -0.59
C GLU A 19 -47.81 -16.08 -0.64
N ARG A 20 -47.51 -17.29 -1.16
CA ARG A 20 -46.14 -17.72 -1.38
C ARG A 20 -45.63 -17.12 -2.70
N PRO A 21 -44.61 -16.24 -2.65
CA PRO A 21 -44.09 -15.64 -3.87
C PRO A 21 -43.68 -16.74 -4.84
N SER A 22 -44.17 -16.65 -6.08
CA SER A 22 -43.79 -17.60 -7.13
C SER A 22 -42.26 -17.61 -7.26
N LEU A 23 -41.66 -18.76 -7.60
CA LEU A 23 -40.21 -18.88 -7.73
C LEU A 23 -39.65 -17.84 -8.71
N GLU A 24 -40.36 -17.57 -9.81
CA GLU A 24 -40.04 -16.49 -10.76
C GLU A 24 -39.97 -15.10 -10.10
N GLN A 25 -40.89 -14.79 -9.19
CA GLN A 25 -40.88 -13.55 -8.42
C GLN A 25 -39.70 -13.50 -7.44
N SER A 26 -39.41 -14.62 -6.76
CA SER A 26 -38.25 -14.73 -5.86
C SER A 26 -36.91 -14.58 -6.60
N PHE A 27 -36.79 -15.14 -7.81
CA PHE A 27 -35.60 -14.99 -8.66
C PHE A 27 -35.44 -13.56 -9.16
N ARG A 28 -36.54 -12.90 -9.52
CA ARG A 28 -36.54 -11.50 -9.95
C ARG A 28 -36.13 -10.57 -8.81
N GLU A 29 -36.68 -10.80 -7.62
CA GLU A 29 -36.42 -10.03 -6.40
C GLU A 29 -34.98 -10.24 -5.89
N PHE A 30 -34.47 -11.47 -5.96
CA PHE A 30 -33.06 -11.78 -5.71
C PHE A 30 -32.13 -11.13 -6.74
N GLY A 31 -32.53 -11.12 -8.03
CA GLY A 31 -31.78 -10.47 -9.10
C GLY A 31 -31.71 -8.94 -8.93
N THR A 32 -32.81 -8.31 -8.52
CA THR A 32 -32.84 -6.88 -8.20
C THR A 32 -32.01 -6.57 -6.95
N ALA A 33 -32.17 -7.35 -5.88
CA ALA A 33 -31.38 -7.20 -4.65
C ALA A 33 -29.88 -7.42 -4.89
N GLY A 34 -29.50 -8.36 -5.77
CA GLY A 34 -28.12 -8.59 -6.18
C GLY A 34 -27.54 -7.42 -6.97
N ARG A 35 -28.33 -6.82 -7.87
CA ARG A 35 -27.91 -5.60 -8.61
C ARG A 35 -27.75 -4.41 -7.67
N GLU A 36 -28.66 -4.24 -6.73
CA GLU A 36 -28.61 -3.19 -5.70
C GLU A 36 -27.40 -3.37 -4.77
N GLY A 37 -27.13 -4.60 -4.32
CA GLY A 37 -25.94 -4.93 -3.52
C GLY A 37 -24.63 -4.70 -4.29
N LEU A 38 -24.60 -5.01 -5.58
CA LEU A 38 -23.45 -4.72 -6.44
C LEU A 38 -23.23 -3.19 -6.57
N THR A 39 -24.29 -2.42 -6.81
CA THR A 39 -24.18 -0.96 -6.86
C THR A 39 -23.74 -0.37 -5.54
N ALA A 40 -24.26 -0.85 -4.41
CA ALA A 40 -23.85 -0.41 -3.07
C ALA A 40 -22.38 -0.71 -2.79
N THR A 41 -21.89 -1.88 -3.23
CA THR A 41 -20.47 -2.25 -3.11
C THR A 41 -19.57 -1.34 -3.95
N LEU A 42 -19.99 -1.00 -5.17
CA LEU A 42 -19.26 -0.06 -6.03
C LEU A 42 -19.21 1.35 -5.42
N GLU A 43 -20.30 1.81 -4.82
CA GLU A 43 -20.35 3.09 -4.12
C GLU A 43 -19.45 3.09 -2.87
N ALA A 44 -19.49 2.03 -2.07
CA ALA A 44 -18.60 1.85 -0.92
C ALA A 44 -17.13 1.84 -1.34
N GLY A 45 -16.78 1.14 -2.43
CA GLY A 45 -15.42 1.16 -3.00
C GLY A 45 -15.00 2.55 -3.49
N ARG A 46 -15.91 3.31 -4.10
CA ARG A 46 -15.65 4.70 -4.53
C ARG A 46 -15.43 5.63 -3.33
N ALA A 47 -16.17 5.46 -2.25
CA ALA A 47 -15.99 6.21 -1.01
C ALA A 47 -14.65 5.88 -0.34
N LEU A 48 -14.30 4.59 -0.25
CA LEU A 48 -13.01 4.13 0.29
C LEU A 48 -11.84 4.71 -0.52
N ARG A 49 -11.93 4.71 -1.86
CA ARG A 49 -10.93 5.33 -2.74
C ARG A 49 -10.76 6.82 -2.45
N LYS A 50 -11.87 7.57 -2.26
CA LYS A 50 -11.81 9.00 -1.93
C LYS A 50 -11.11 9.24 -0.59
N LEU A 51 -11.39 8.41 0.42
CA LEU A 51 -10.74 8.49 1.72
C LEU A 51 -9.23 8.24 1.62
N VAL A 52 -8.82 7.18 0.90
CA VAL A 52 -7.39 6.86 0.68
C VAL A 52 -6.67 8.02 -0.03
N VAL A 53 -7.28 8.63 -1.05
CA VAL A 53 -6.70 9.80 -1.73
C VAL A 53 -6.58 10.99 -0.76
N ALA A 54 -7.58 11.21 0.08
CA ALA A 54 -7.54 12.27 1.09
C ALA A 54 -6.42 12.02 2.12
N ASP A 55 -6.24 10.79 2.60
CA ASP A 55 -5.17 10.41 3.52
C ASP A 55 -3.78 10.61 2.90
N LEU A 56 -3.61 10.23 1.62
CA LEU A 56 -2.36 10.48 0.88
C LEU A 56 -2.09 11.98 0.71
N ALA A 57 -3.12 12.79 0.46
CA ALA A 57 -2.98 14.24 0.36
C ALA A 57 -2.57 14.87 1.70
N LEU A 58 -3.18 14.42 2.80
CA LEU A 58 -2.85 14.84 4.16
C LEU A 58 -1.41 14.46 4.52
N ALA A 59 -1.02 13.21 4.24
CA ALA A 59 0.33 12.70 4.47
C ALA A 59 1.37 13.50 3.66
N ARG A 60 1.08 13.82 2.40
CA ARG A 60 1.97 14.63 1.55
C ARG A 60 2.17 16.03 2.10
N ALA A 61 1.11 16.68 2.59
CA ALA A 61 1.20 18.02 3.18
C ALA A 61 2.04 18.03 4.46
N ALA A 62 1.85 17.03 5.33
CA ALA A 62 2.66 16.86 6.53
C ALA A 62 4.13 16.50 6.19
N MET A 63 4.35 15.61 5.23
CA MET A 63 5.70 15.22 4.78
C MET A 63 6.48 16.39 4.21
N ALA A 64 5.86 17.26 3.40
CA ALA A 64 6.54 18.43 2.87
C ALA A 64 7.05 19.35 3.98
N ARG A 65 6.25 19.59 5.02
CA ARG A 65 6.68 20.39 6.18
C ARG A 65 7.74 19.66 7.00
N ALA A 66 7.61 18.35 7.18
CA ALA A 66 8.60 17.54 7.88
C ALA A 66 9.96 17.56 7.16
N LEU A 67 9.99 17.52 5.83
CA LEU A 67 11.22 17.59 5.03
C LEU A 67 11.97 18.92 5.24
N VAL A 68 11.25 20.04 5.38
CA VAL A 68 11.86 21.34 5.70
C VAL A 68 12.51 21.31 7.08
N TRP A 69 11.85 20.77 8.09
CA TRP A 69 12.45 20.65 9.41
C TRP A 69 13.57 19.60 9.46
N LEU A 70 13.48 18.54 8.64
CA LEU A 70 14.51 17.53 8.50
C LEU A 70 15.80 18.15 7.94
N THR A 71 15.72 19.03 6.93
CA THR A 71 16.93 19.69 6.40
C THR A 71 17.60 20.57 7.44
N VAL A 72 16.81 21.31 8.22
CA VAL A 72 17.31 22.11 9.36
C VAL A 72 17.97 21.20 10.40
N ALA A 73 17.32 20.11 10.79
CA ALA A 73 17.85 19.16 11.76
C ALA A 73 19.15 18.50 11.28
N VAL A 74 19.26 18.16 9.99
CA VAL A 74 20.49 17.60 9.40
C VAL A 74 21.61 18.63 9.40
N ALA A 75 21.34 19.88 9.00
CA ALA A 75 22.35 20.95 8.99
C ALA A 75 22.90 21.21 10.40
N PHE A 76 22.02 21.43 11.38
CA PHE A 76 22.42 21.64 12.77
C PHE A 76 23.04 20.39 13.39
N GLY A 77 22.56 19.19 13.05
CA GLY A 77 23.13 17.92 13.50
C GLY A 77 24.57 17.74 13.00
N ALA A 78 24.84 18.03 11.73
CA ALA A 78 26.18 17.99 11.16
C ALA A 78 27.11 19.02 11.82
N SER A 79 26.64 20.25 12.05
CA SER A 79 27.41 21.27 12.77
C SER A 79 27.73 20.86 14.21
N ALA A 80 26.72 20.36 14.93
CA ALA A 80 26.89 19.87 16.29
C ALA A 80 27.87 18.69 16.36
N TRP A 81 27.84 17.79 15.38
CA TRP A 81 28.78 16.68 15.29
C TRP A 81 30.23 17.15 15.16
N MET A 82 30.50 18.15 14.32
CA MET A 82 31.85 18.70 14.18
C MET A 82 32.35 19.34 15.48
N LEU A 83 31.48 20.08 16.17
CA LEU A 83 31.79 20.65 17.49
C LEU A 83 32.03 19.54 18.53
N LEU A 84 31.24 18.48 18.52
CA LEU A 84 31.40 17.33 19.40
C LEU A 84 32.74 16.63 19.19
N MET A 85 33.16 16.41 17.93
CA MET A 85 34.46 15.82 17.63
C MET A 85 35.61 16.74 18.07
N GLY A 86 35.49 18.05 17.85
CA GLY A 86 36.46 19.02 18.37
C GLY A 86 36.57 18.98 19.90
N ALA A 87 35.42 18.92 20.60
CA ALA A 87 35.37 18.78 22.05
C ALA A 87 35.98 17.45 22.52
N LEU A 88 35.73 16.34 21.82
CA LEU A 88 36.33 15.04 22.12
C LEU A 88 37.85 15.07 22.01
N ILE A 89 38.39 15.69 20.94
CA ILE A 89 39.84 15.90 20.78
C ILE A 89 40.40 16.73 21.94
N ALA A 90 39.73 17.81 22.33
CA ALA A 90 40.16 18.66 23.43
C ALA A 90 40.16 17.90 24.78
N VAL A 91 39.19 17.02 25.01
CA VAL A 91 39.14 16.15 26.21
C VAL A 91 40.29 15.14 26.20
N LEU A 92 40.56 14.48 25.07
CA LEU A 92 41.67 13.53 24.94
C LEU A 92 43.03 14.22 25.16
N GLN A 93 43.20 15.42 24.63
CA GLN A 93 44.37 16.27 24.90
C GLN A 93 44.53 16.55 26.40
N ARG A 94 43.44 16.89 27.09
CA ARG A 94 43.46 17.13 28.54
C ARG A 94 43.77 15.87 29.35
N LEU A 95 43.50 14.69 28.80
CA LEU A 95 43.89 13.39 29.38
C LEU A 95 45.36 13.02 29.08
N GLY A 96 46.14 13.92 28.46
CA GLY A 96 47.56 13.73 28.19
C GLY A 96 47.87 12.95 26.91
N TRP A 97 46.86 12.72 26.05
CA TRP A 97 47.09 12.08 24.76
C TRP A 97 47.86 13.02 23.83
N SER A 98 48.72 12.46 22.98
CA SER A 98 49.38 13.25 21.96
C SER A 98 48.37 13.80 20.94
N TRP A 99 48.75 14.87 20.24
CA TRP A 99 47.95 15.48 19.19
C TRP A 99 47.57 14.49 18.09
N LEU A 100 48.53 13.69 17.63
CA LEU A 100 48.29 12.68 16.61
C LEU A 100 47.36 11.58 17.12
N ALA A 101 47.56 11.11 18.36
CA ALA A 101 46.74 10.05 18.95
C ALA A 101 45.27 10.50 19.14
N SER A 102 45.05 11.73 19.58
CA SER A 102 43.71 12.29 19.77
C SER A 102 42.93 12.40 18.44
N ILE A 103 43.59 12.89 17.39
CA ILE A 103 43.01 12.98 16.05
C ILE A 103 42.78 11.59 15.47
N ALA A 104 43.75 10.68 15.58
CA ALA A 104 43.63 9.32 15.08
C ALA A 104 42.48 8.56 15.74
N ALA A 105 42.32 8.67 17.06
CA ALA A 105 41.23 8.05 17.79
C ALA A 105 39.86 8.61 17.35
N THR A 106 39.76 9.93 17.20
CA THR A 106 38.52 10.59 16.76
C THR A 106 38.16 10.23 15.30
N ALA A 107 39.16 10.13 14.43
CA ALA A 107 39.00 9.67 13.06
C ALA A 107 38.56 8.20 13.00
N ALA A 108 39.19 7.33 13.79
CA ALA A 108 38.81 5.92 13.89
C ALA A 108 37.36 5.77 14.37
N PHE A 109 36.96 6.53 15.39
CA PHE A 109 35.58 6.57 15.87
C PHE A 109 34.60 7.00 14.77
N SER A 110 34.94 8.05 14.01
CA SER A 110 34.11 8.52 12.89
C SER A 110 33.99 7.49 11.76
N LEU A 111 35.06 6.74 11.48
CA LEU A 111 35.04 5.65 10.50
C LEU A 111 34.13 4.49 10.95
N VAL A 112 34.15 4.14 12.24
CA VAL A 112 33.24 3.12 12.79
C VAL A 112 31.78 3.53 12.62
N VAL A 113 31.44 4.76 13.02
CA VAL A 113 30.06 5.29 12.86
C VAL A 113 29.65 5.31 11.39
N THR A 114 30.56 5.71 10.49
CA THR A 114 30.31 5.72 9.04
C THR A 114 30.09 4.32 8.48
N ALA A 115 30.91 3.35 8.88
CA ALA A 115 30.78 1.95 8.46
C ALA A 115 29.45 1.34 8.93
N LEU A 116 29.05 1.61 10.18
CA LEU A 116 27.75 1.19 10.72
C LEU A 116 26.59 1.84 9.95
N GLY A 117 26.69 3.13 9.64
CA GLY A 117 25.70 3.84 8.83
C GLY A 117 25.57 3.26 7.42
N ALA A 118 26.69 2.99 6.76
CA ALA A 118 26.72 2.37 5.43
C ALA A 118 26.13 0.95 5.46
N TRP A 119 26.49 0.15 6.46
CA TRP A 119 25.93 -1.19 6.65
C TRP A 119 24.42 -1.16 6.87
N GLN A 120 23.94 -0.25 7.71
CA GLN A 120 22.52 -0.08 7.97
C GLN A 120 21.76 0.37 6.71
N ALA A 121 22.35 1.28 5.92
CA ALA A 121 21.77 1.72 4.65
C ALA A 121 21.64 0.55 3.66
N LEU A 122 22.70 -0.25 3.48
CA LEU A 122 22.67 -1.43 2.61
C LEU A 122 21.60 -2.44 3.05
N ARG A 123 21.50 -2.69 4.36
CA ARG A 123 20.47 -3.57 4.93
C ARG A 123 19.05 -3.04 4.68
N TYR A 124 18.82 -1.73 4.79
CA TYR A 124 17.51 -1.14 4.47
C TYR A 124 17.19 -1.20 2.98
N PHE A 125 18.19 -1.08 2.09
CA PHE A 125 17.99 -1.25 0.66
C PHE A 125 17.58 -2.67 0.28
N GLU A 126 18.10 -3.69 0.97
CA GLU A 126 17.65 -5.08 0.80
C GLU A 126 16.15 -5.24 1.08
N MET A 127 15.63 -4.55 2.11
CA MET A 127 14.20 -4.58 2.46
C MET A 127 13.33 -3.73 1.53
N SER A 128 13.94 -2.78 0.82
CA SER A 128 13.25 -1.86 -0.10
C SER A 128 13.17 -2.39 -1.53
N LYS A 129 13.77 -3.54 -1.82
CA LYS A 129 13.53 -4.24 -3.08
C LYS A 129 12.09 -4.73 -3.07
N LEU A 130 11.21 -3.95 -3.70
CA LEU A 130 9.84 -4.33 -4.05
C LEU A 130 9.83 -5.46 -5.09
N ASP A 131 10.58 -6.54 -4.84
CA ASP A 131 10.71 -7.68 -5.75
C ASP A 131 9.33 -8.35 -5.93
N ALA A 132 8.49 -8.33 -4.89
CA ALA A 132 7.09 -8.76 -4.97
C ALA A 132 6.24 -7.82 -5.84
N THR A 133 6.33 -6.50 -5.65
CA THR A 133 5.56 -5.52 -6.42
C THR A 133 6.03 -5.44 -7.87
N ARG A 134 7.34 -5.60 -8.16
CA ARG A 134 7.86 -5.74 -9.53
C ARG A 134 7.30 -6.98 -10.21
N ARG A 135 7.26 -8.13 -9.51
CA ARG A 135 6.65 -9.35 -10.04
C ARG A 135 5.14 -9.17 -10.25
N GLN A 136 4.45 -8.42 -9.38
CA GLN A 136 3.02 -8.14 -9.52
C GLN A 136 2.71 -7.15 -10.66
N LEU A 137 3.53 -6.11 -10.84
CA LEU A 137 3.45 -5.17 -11.96
C LEU A 137 3.75 -5.87 -13.30
N ALA A 138 4.77 -6.73 -13.32
CA ALA A 138 5.08 -7.55 -14.49
C ALA A 138 3.94 -8.52 -14.84
N LYS A 139 3.28 -9.12 -13.85
CA LYS A 139 2.08 -9.96 -14.06
C LYS A 139 0.85 -9.17 -14.52
N LEU A 140 0.82 -7.85 -14.32
CA LEU A 140 -0.26 -6.96 -14.73
C LEU A 140 -0.01 -6.34 -16.13
N GLY A 141 1.03 -6.75 -16.86
CA GLY A 141 1.31 -6.28 -18.22
C GLY A 141 1.89 -4.87 -18.33
N ILE A 142 2.10 -4.18 -17.21
CA ILE A 142 2.68 -2.83 -17.20
C ILE A 142 4.20 -2.97 -17.39
N GLY A 143 4.64 -2.90 -18.66
CA GLY A 143 6.05 -2.78 -19.03
C GLY A 143 6.59 -3.74 -20.09
N GLY A 144 5.76 -4.47 -20.86
CA GLY A 144 6.25 -5.44 -21.86
C GLY A 144 5.59 -5.43 -23.24
N GLU A 145 4.54 -4.63 -23.49
CA GLU A 145 3.75 -4.76 -24.73
C GLU A 145 4.18 -3.82 -25.87
N ASP A 146 5.08 -2.87 -25.60
CA ASP A 146 5.52 -1.89 -26.62
C ASP A 146 6.67 -2.41 -27.51
N GLU A 147 7.51 -3.35 -27.03
CA GLU A 147 8.64 -3.87 -27.82
C GLU A 147 8.23 -4.98 -28.80
N ASP A 148 7.29 -5.85 -28.42
CA ASP A 148 6.81 -6.94 -29.29
C ASP A 148 5.91 -6.42 -30.43
N ASN A 149 5.13 -5.35 -30.19
CA ASN A 149 4.30 -4.72 -31.21
C ASN A 149 5.15 -3.90 -32.22
N ALA A 150 6.22 -3.24 -31.75
CA ALA A 150 7.16 -2.55 -32.62
C ALA A 150 7.97 -3.52 -33.50
N ALA A 151 8.35 -4.69 -32.98
CA ALA A 151 9.02 -5.73 -33.74
C ALA A 151 8.08 -6.37 -34.79
N ALA A 152 6.84 -6.67 -34.43
CA ALA A 152 5.83 -7.20 -35.36
C ALA A 152 5.46 -6.20 -36.47
N ALA A 153 5.39 -4.90 -36.16
CA ALA A 153 5.14 -3.85 -37.15
C ALA A 153 6.33 -3.64 -38.10
N ALA A 154 7.56 -3.84 -37.64
CA ALA A 154 8.77 -3.76 -38.47
C ALA A 154 8.95 -4.97 -39.41
N GLU A 155 8.46 -6.15 -39.00
CA GLU A 155 8.51 -7.37 -39.81
C GLU A 155 7.38 -7.43 -40.86
N ALA A 156 6.19 -6.91 -40.53
CA ALA A 156 5.06 -6.82 -41.46
C ALA A 156 5.21 -5.71 -42.53
N GLY A 157 6.23 -4.86 -42.41
CA GLY A 157 6.54 -3.76 -43.33
C GLY A 157 7.60 -4.09 -44.39
N ARG A 158 8.00 -5.36 -44.56
CA ARG A 158 8.93 -5.81 -45.61
C ARG A 158 8.26 -6.74 -46.62
#